data_AF-A0A5C6NBW4-F1
#
_entry.id   AF-A0A5C6NBW4-F1
#
_cell.length_a   1.000
_cell.length_b   1.000
_cell.length_c   1.000
_cell.angle_alpha   90.00
_cell.angle_beta   90.00
_cell.angle_gamma   90.00
#
_symmetry.space_group_name_H-M   'P 1'
#
loop_
_entity.id
_entity.type
_entity.pdbx_description
1 polymer ?
#
loop_
_entity_poly.entity_id
_entity_poly.type
_entity_poly.pdbx_seq_one_letter_code
_entity_poly.pdbx_strand_id
1 'polypeptide(L)'
;MIPNAPPLLRYRCSQRGTLSSAVVQVFTADRNSSWNKRCCGVACLVKDNPQRSYFIRVFDIKEKKVTFEQELYNNFSIYLSKPYFMTFAGDTCQVGLNFASEEETKRFRSQVTELLDRRQRKSEKKRDPLNGMFPTLLSLKLTEKKVLKGANLWVEDGQIGA
;
A
#
# COMPACT_ATOMS: atom_id res chain seq x y z
N MET A 1 48.92 -15.05 0.12
CA MET A 1 47.51 -15.47 0.27
C MET A 1 46.88 -14.60 1.35
N ILE A 2 45.70 -14.01 1.09
CA ILE A 2 44.87 -13.37 2.12
C ILE A 2 43.42 -13.83 1.84
N PRO A 3 42.73 -14.50 2.78
CA PRO A 3 41.44 -15.11 2.49
C PRO A 3 40.27 -14.11 2.58
N ASN A 4 39.45 -14.09 1.54
CA ASN A 4 38.01 -13.73 1.51
C ASN A 4 37.50 -12.71 2.56
N ALA A 5 37.50 -11.43 2.20
CA ALA A 5 36.63 -10.46 2.86
C ALA A 5 35.14 -10.75 2.53
N PRO A 6 34.22 -10.80 3.51
CA PRO A 6 32.83 -11.20 3.27
C PRO A 6 32.00 -10.08 2.62
N PRO A 7 31.12 -10.38 1.64
CA PRO A 7 30.33 -9.38 0.90
C PRO A 7 29.09 -8.87 1.68
N LEU A 8 29.28 -8.40 2.91
CA LEU A 8 28.22 -7.98 3.84
C LEU A 8 28.04 -6.45 3.96
N LEU A 9 28.46 -5.69 2.94
CA LEU A 9 28.24 -4.24 2.83
C LEU A 9 27.09 -3.86 1.86
N ARG A 10 26.20 -4.82 1.56
CA ARG A 10 24.82 -4.54 1.14
C ARG A 10 23.88 -4.87 2.31
N TYR A 11 22.69 -4.24 2.34
CA TYR A 11 21.73 -4.25 3.48
C TYR A 11 22.33 -3.59 4.75
N ARG A 12 21.99 -2.36 5.14
CA ARG A 12 20.62 -1.87 5.36
C ARG A 12 20.51 -0.33 5.22
N CYS A 13 20.75 0.26 4.05
CA CYS A 13 20.28 1.63 3.75
C CYS A 13 18.76 1.66 3.50
N SER A 14 18.01 1.16 4.47
CA SER A 14 16.55 1.28 4.61
C SER A 14 16.20 1.42 6.09
N GLN A 15 17.00 2.21 6.80
CA GLN A 15 16.62 2.78 8.09
C GLN A 15 15.61 3.90 7.85
N ARG A 16 14.73 4.17 8.83
CA ARG A 16 13.61 5.13 8.81
C ARG A 16 13.80 6.34 7.86
N GLY A 17 13.01 6.41 6.79
CA GLY A 17 13.07 7.49 5.80
C GLY A 17 11.78 8.31 5.76
N THR A 18 11.92 9.63 5.69
CA THR A 18 10.82 10.54 5.31
C THR A 18 10.59 10.43 3.81
N LEU A 19 9.33 10.23 3.42
CA LEU A 19 8.90 10.03 2.03
C LEU A 19 8.38 11.32 1.41
N SER A 20 7.69 12.14 2.20
CA SER A 20 7.15 13.44 1.80
C SER A 20 7.16 14.39 3.00
N SER A 21 7.33 15.69 2.73
CA SER A 21 7.29 16.77 3.71
C SER A 21 6.54 17.96 3.13
N ALA A 22 5.65 18.59 3.91
CA ALA A 22 4.86 19.75 3.49
C ALA A 22 4.51 20.66 4.68
N VAL A 23 4.26 21.94 4.43
CA VAL A 23 3.85 22.88 5.50
C VAL A 23 2.34 22.77 5.74
N VAL A 24 1.92 22.58 6.99
CA VAL A 24 0.51 22.40 7.36
C VAL A 24 0.10 23.14 8.63
N GLN A 25 -1.19 23.38 8.76
CA GLN A 25 -1.87 23.69 10.02
C GLN A 25 -2.76 22.50 10.40
N VAL A 26 -2.66 22.03 11.64
CA VAL A 26 -3.47 20.91 12.14
C VAL A 26 -4.73 21.45 12.79
N PHE A 27 -5.87 20.93 12.37
CA PHE A 27 -7.19 21.19 12.95
C PHE A 27 -7.78 19.90 13.50
N THR A 28 -8.56 20.01 14.57
CA THR A 28 -9.34 18.91 15.15
C THR A 28 -10.81 19.31 15.19
N ALA A 29 -11.70 18.41 14.77
CA ALA A 29 -13.14 18.59 14.92
C ALA A 29 -13.53 18.40 16.38
N ASP A 30 -14.22 19.40 16.94
CA ASP A 30 -14.85 19.33 18.26
C ASP A 30 -16.27 18.74 18.16
N ARG A 31 -16.83 18.32 19.29
CA ARG A 31 -18.20 17.77 19.43
C ARG A 31 -19.28 18.72 18.88
N ASN A 32 -19.00 20.02 18.87
CA ASN A 32 -19.87 21.07 18.33
C ASN A 32 -19.77 21.22 16.80
N SER A 33 -19.24 20.22 16.08
CA SER A 33 -19.00 20.23 14.63
C SER A 33 -18.10 21.38 14.12
N SER A 34 -17.28 21.95 15.01
CA SER A 34 -16.39 23.08 14.71
C SER A 34 -14.93 22.64 14.56
N TRP A 35 -14.22 23.22 13.59
CA TRP A 35 -12.81 22.94 13.33
C TRP A 35 -11.91 23.88 14.14
N ASN A 36 -11.26 23.34 15.16
CA ASN A 36 -10.39 24.10 16.05
C ASN A 36 -8.92 23.90 15.67
N LYS A 37 -8.15 24.99 15.54
CA LYS A 37 -6.73 24.94 15.19
C LYS A 37 -5.91 24.44 16.38
N ARG A 38 -5.23 23.30 16.23
CA ARG A 38 -4.40 22.67 17.26
C ARG A 38 -2.94 23.13 17.22
N CYS A 39 -2.32 23.19 16.04
CA CYS A 39 -0.93 23.64 15.87
C CYS A 39 -0.62 24.04 14.41
N CYS A 40 0.60 24.49 14.13
CA CYS A 40 1.08 24.75 12.77
C CYS A 40 2.57 24.44 12.62
N GLY A 41 2.94 23.79 11.52
CA GLY A 41 4.26 23.16 11.42
C GLY A 41 4.50 22.46 10.08
N VAL A 42 5.44 21.52 10.08
CA VAL A 42 5.76 20.70 8.90
C VAL A 42 5.25 19.28 9.11
N ALA A 43 4.34 18.82 8.25
CA ALA A 43 3.92 17.43 8.15
C ALA A 43 4.97 16.61 7.39
N CYS A 44 5.43 15.52 8.00
CA CYS A 44 6.37 14.56 7.43
C CYS A 44 5.70 13.17 7.41
N LEU A 45 5.62 12.58 6.22
CA LEU A 45 5.20 11.20 6.02
C LEU A 45 6.42 10.28 6.17
N VAL A 46 6.53 9.55 7.27
CA VAL A 46 7.72 8.76 7.64
C VAL A 46 7.41 7.27 7.54
N LYS A 47 8.31 6.49 6.93
CA LYS A 47 8.24 5.02 6.90
C LYS A 47 9.06 4.41 8.03
N ASP A 48 8.43 3.62 8.89
CA ASP A 48 9.15 2.80 9.86
C ASP A 48 9.36 1.37 9.31
N ASN A 49 10.57 1.09 8.81
CA ASN A 49 10.89 -0.20 8.18
C ASN A 49 10.82 -1.40 9.13
N PRO A 50 11.34 -1.34 10.38
CA PRO A 50 11.14 -2.37 11.41
C PRO A 50 9.69 -2.83 11.59
N GLN A 51 8.74 -1.90 11.81
CA GLN A 51 7.32 -2.24 12.02
C GLN A 51 6.52 -2.40 10.72
N ARG A 52 7.04 -1.90 9.59
CA ARG A 52 6.34 -1.78 8.29
C ARG A 52 5.10 -0.85 8.33
N SER A 53 5.07 0.00 9.34
CA SER A 53 4.09 1.08 9.49
C SER A 53 4.58 2.38 8.87
N TYR A 54 3.64 3.28 8.62
CA TYR A 54 3.90 4.62 8.11
C TYR A 54 3.20 5.60 9.06
N PHE A 55 3.87 6.71 9.38
CA PHE A 55 3.40 7.69 10.36
C PHE A 55 3.37 9.07 9.72
N ILE A 56 2.28 9.80 9.92
CA ILE A 56 2.20 11.24 9.65
C ILE A 56 2.63 11.95 10.93
N ARG A 57 3.73 12.70 10.88
CA ARG A 57 4.27 13.48 12.02
C ARG A 57 4.25 14.95 11.70
N VAL A 58 3.66 15.79 12.56
CA VAL A 58 3.72 17.26 12.40
C VAL A 58 4.63 17.86 13.46
N PHE A 59 5.71 18.47 13.00
CA PHE A 59 6.69 19.19 13.81
C PHE A 59 6.29 20.67 13.90
N ASP A 60 5.97 21.17 15.09
CA ASP A 60 5.64 22.58 15.27
C ASP A 60 6.91 23.44 15.18
N ILE A 61 6.84 24.52 14.40
CA ILE A 61 8.01 25.38 14.10
C ILE A 61 8.45 26.20 15.31
N LYS A 62 7.54 26.54 16.23
CA LYS A 62 7.86 27.27 17.46
C LYS A 62 8.53 26.35 18.48
N GLU A 63 7.88 25.23 18.75
CA GLU A 63 8.25 24.29 19.81
C GLU A 63 9.37 23.32 19.39
N LYS A 64 9.67 23.22 18.08
CA LYS A 64 10.65 22.32 17.47
C LYS A 64 10.47 20.84 17.81
N LYS A 65 9.26 20.46 18.22
CA LYS A 65 8.86 19.11 18.66
C LYS A 65 7.71 18.55 17.83
N VAL A 66 7.51 17.24 17.86
CA VAL A 66 6.31 16.61 17.28
C VAL A 66 5.12 16.96 18.16
N THR A 67 4.15 17.69 17.60
CA THR A 67 2.92 18.13 18.29
C THR A 67 1.70 17.31 17.84
N PHE A 68 1.82 16.58 16.73
CA PHE A 68 0.83 15.62 16.25
C PHE A 68 1.50 14.42 15.58
N GLU A 69 0.99 13.22 15.85
CA GLU A 69 1.39 11.96 15.20
C GLU A 69 0.13 11.14 14.90
N GLN A 70 0.09 10.46 13.75
CA GLN A 70 -0.95 9.50 13.37
C GLN A 70 -0.32 8.30 12.67
N GLU A 71 -0.68 7.08 13.06
CA GLU A 71 -0.31 5.87 12.31
C GLU A 71 -1.28 5.62 11.15
N LEU A 72 -0.72 5.27 9.98
CA LEU A 72 -1.47 4.82 8.82
C LEU A 72 -1.78 3.33 8.93
N TYR A 73 -2.94 3.03 9.53
CA TYR A 73 -3.50 1.69 9.66
C TYR A 73 -3.91 1.09 8.30
N ASN A 74 -4.43 -0.14 8.28
CA ASN A 74 -4.84 -0.81 7.04
C ASN A 74 -6.21 -0.29 6.57
N ASN A 75 -6.33 0.09 5.29
CA ASN A 75 -7.49 0.81 4.74
C ASN A 75 -7.71 2.21 5.39
N PHE A 76 -6.62 2.95 5.63
CA PHE A 76 -6.69 4.34 6.08
C PHE A 76 -7.39 5.23 5.03
N SER A 77 -8.46 5.92 5.42
CA SER A 77 -9.30 6.71 4.51
C SER A 77 -8.99 8.21 4.59
N ILE A 78 -8.59 8.79 3.47
CA ILE A 78 -8.37 10.24 3.30
C ILE A 78 -9.47 10.84 2.44
N TYR A 79 -10.04 11.95 2.91
CA TYR A 79 -10.95 12.79 2.16
C TYR A 79 -10.29 14.15 1.89
N LEU A 80 -10.60 14.78 0.75
CA LEU A 80 -10.26 16.18 0.49
C LEU A 80 -11.57 16.97 0.42
N SER A 81 -11.81 17.86 1.40
CA SER A 81 -12.97 18.77 1.37
C SER A 81 -12.67 20.03 0.55
N LYS A 82 -11.39 20.41 0.48
CA LYS A 82 -10.84 21.45 -0.41
C LYS A 82 -9.52 20.91 -1.01
N PRO A 83 -9.05 21.43 -2.15
CA PRO A 83 -7.78 21.00 -2.74
C PRO A 83 -6.54 21.25 -1.86
N TYR A 84 -6.67 22.10 -0.83
CA TYR A 84 -5.68 22.34 0.23
C TYR A 84 -6.05 21.76 1.61
N PHE A 85 -7.27 21.22 1.79
CA PHE A 85 -7.77 20.75 3.10
C PHE A 85 -8.11 19.26 3.07
N MET A 86 -7.22 18.49 3.68
CA MET A 86 -7.27 17.04 3.81
C MET A 86 -7.86 16.66 5.17
N THR A 87 -8.80 15.71 5.22
CA THR A 87 -9.35 15.19 6.47
C THR A 87 -9.28 13.67 6.55
N PHE A 88 -9.13 13.16 7.77
CA PHE A 88 -9.12 11.73 8.09
C PHE A 88 -9.67 11.49 9.50
N ALA A 89 -10.03 10.24 9.81
CA ALA A 89 -10.35 9.83 11.17
C ALA A 89 -9.04 9.64 11.96
N GLY A 90 -8.86 10.40 13.04
CA GLY A 90 -7.85 10.12 14.05
C GLY A 90 -8.46 9.38 15.24
N ASP A 91 -7.62 8.97 16.18
CA ASP A 91 -7.97 7.98 17.21
C ASP A 91 -9.10 8.40 18.17
N THR A 92 -9.31 9.71 18.34
CA THR A 92 -10.31 10.29 19.26
C THR A 92 -11.28 11.29 18.61
N CYS A 93 -10.95 11.82 17.44
CA CYS A 93 -11.68 12.88 16.74
C CYS A 93 -11.29 12.93 15.26
N GLN A 94 -12.10 13.61 14.43
CA GLN A 94 -11.71 13.85 13.05
C GLN A 94 -10.60 14.90 12.99
N VAL A 95 -9.56 14.66 12.19
CA VAL A 95 -8.40 15.54 12.04
C VAL A 95 -8.39 16.12 10.64
N GLY A 96 -8.03 17.41 10.55
CA GLY A 96 -7.85 18.14 9.31
C GLY A 96 -6.42 18.67 9.18
N LEU A 97 -5.82 18.53 8.02
CA LEU A 97 -4.55 19.15 7.64
C LEU A 97 -4.82 20.19 6.56
N ASN A 98 -4.62 21.46 6.89
CA ASN A 98 -4.65 22.57 5.96
C ASN A 98 -3.23 22.82 5.45
N PHE A 99 -2.95 22.48 4.20
CA PHE A 99 -1.62 22.64 3.59
C PHE A 99 -1.38 24.08 3.13
N ALA A 100 -0.12 24.49 2.98
CA ALA A 100 0.23 25.79 2.42
C ALA A 100 0.02 25.85 0.89
N SER A 101 0.11 24.71 0.19
CA SER A 101 -0.15 24.59 -1.25
C SER A 101 -1.05 23.40 -1.60
N GLU A 102 -1.83 23.53 -2.67
CA GLU A 102 -2.60 22.43 -3.22
C GLU A 102 -1.69 21.34 -3.84
N GLU A 103 -0.53 21.72 -4.37
CA GLU A 103 0.46 20.85 -5.00
C GLU A 103 1.13 19.97 -3.94
N GLU A 104 1.39 20.53 -2.75
CA GLU A 104 1.76 19.75 -1.57
C GLU A 104 0.67 18.74 -1.22
N THR A 105 -0.60 19.17 -1.15
CA THR A 105 -1.74 18.30 -0.83
C THR A 105 -1.89 17.15 -1.84
N LYS A 106 -1.81 17.46 -3.13
CA LYS A 106 -1.87 16.51 -4.26
C LYS A 106 -0.73 15.49 -4.16
N ARG A 107 0.51 15.94 -3.90
CA ARG A 107 1.70 15.08 -3.71
C ARG A 107 1.59 14.20 -2.45
N PHE A 108 1.18 14.77 -1.33
CA PHE A 108 1.06 14.05 -0.05
C PHE A 108 -0.04 12.99 -0.12
N ARG A 109 -1.21 13.31 -0.67
CA ARG A 109 -2.29 12.33 -0.92
C ARG A 109 -1.82 11.20 -1.82
N SER A 110 -1.21 11.53 -2.96
CA SER A 110 -0.73 10.54 -3.94
C SER A 110 0.22 9.54 -3.29
N GLN A 111 1.17 10.00 -2.48
CA GLN A 111 2.05 9.10 -1.72
C GLN A 111 1.28 8.25 -0.71
N VAL A 112 0.41 8.80 0.14
CA VAL A 112 -0.32 7.95 1.11
C VAL A 112 -1.14 6.87 0.38
N THR A 113 -1.80 7.18 -0.73
CA THR A 113 -2.49 6.18 -1.57
C THR A 113 -1.54 5.11 -2.11
N GLU A 114 -0.41 5.48 -2.73
CA GLU A 114 0.58 4.50 -3.25
C GLU A 114 1.10 3.56 -2.15
N LEU A 115 1.30 4.07 -0.93
CA LEU A 115 1.79 3.28 0.20
C LEU A 115 0.76 2.25 0.71
N LEU A 116 -0.55 2.59 0.63
CA LEU A 116 -1.66 1.70 0.96
C LEU A 116 -1.85 0.62 -0.11
N ASP A 117 -1.88 1.01 -1.39
CA ASP A 117 -1.91 0.08 -2.54
C ASP A 117 -0.77 -0.94 -2.48
N ARG A 118 0.46 -0.46 -2.21
CA ARG A 118 1.67 -1.27 -2.12
C ARG A 118 1.71 -2.15 -0.87
N ARG A 119 0.84 -1.89 0.12
CA ARG A 119 0.58 -2.79 1.25
C ARG A 119 -0.40 -3.89 0.82
N GLN A 120 -1.53 -3.56 0.18
CA GLN A 120 -2.54 -4.53 -0.27
C GLN A 120 -1.97 -5.60 -1.22
N ARG A 121 -1.24 -5.20 -2.27
CA ARG A 121 -0.62 -6.13 -3.25
C ARG A 121 0.41 -7.09 -2.65
N LYS A 122 0.87 -6.87 -1.41
CA LYS A 122 1.77 -7.78 -0.66
C LYS A 122 1.04 -8.76 0.26
N SER A 123 -0.24 -8.53 0.55
CA SER A 123 -1.09 -9.46 1.32
C SER A 123 -1.76 -10.52 0.46
N GLU A 124 -2.10 -10.22 -0.79
CA GLU A 124 -2.70 -11.21 -1.71
C GLU A 124 -1.72 -12.36 -2.02
N LYS A 125 -0.44 -12.03 -2.28
CA LYS A 125 0.64 -12.99 -2.55
C LYS A 125 1.10 -13.80 -1.31
N LYS A 126 0.19 -13.98 -0.35
CA LYS A 126 0.31 -14.80 0.85
C LYS A 126 -0.96 -15.63 1.12
N ARG A 127 -1.90 -15.67 0.16
CA ARG A 127 -3.16 -16.44 0.21
C ARG A 127 -3.14 -17.71 -0.64
N ASP A 128 -1.97 -18.14 -1.10
CA ASP A 128 -1.76 -19.50 -1.63
C ASP A 128 -1.37 -20.43 -0.46
N PRO A 129 -2.25 -21.35 0.00
CA PRO A 129 -1.84 -22.43 0.86
C PRO A 129 -0.95 -23.40 0.07
N LEU A 130 -0.07 -24.10 0.79
CA LEU A 130 0.85 -25.04 0.17
C LEU A 130 0.09 -26.18 -0.54
N ASN A 131 0.48 -26.46 -1.79
CA ASN A 131 0.38 -27.80 -2.36
C ASN A 131 1.68 -28.09 -3.12
N GLY A 132 2.20 -29.32 -3.04
CA GLY A 132 3.47 -29.73 -3.66
C GLY A 132 3.42 -29.71 -5.20
N MET A 133 4.54 -29.84 -5.92
CA MET A 133 5.82 -30.47 -5.56
C MET A 133 7.03 -29.77 -6.23
N PHE A 134 8.26 -30.22 -5.92
CA PHE A 134 9.51 -29.68 -6.49
C PHE A 134 9.76 -30.11 -7.97
N PRO A 135 10.69 -29.44 -8.70
CA PRO A 135 10.75 -29.51 -10.17
C PRO A 135 11.90 -30.36 -10.75
N THR A 136 11.72 -30.87 -11.98
CA THR A 136 12.82 -31.27 -12.88
C THR A 136 12.49 -31.03 -14.37
N LEU A 137 13.55 -30.86 -15.16
CA LEU A 137 13.57 -30.57 -16.61
C LEU A 137 13.05 -31.73 -17.48
N LEU A 138 12.40 -31.38 -18.61
CA LEU A 138 12.45 -31.98 -19.97
C LEU A 138 11.21 -31.47 -20.76
N SER A 139 11.29 -30.39 -21.53
CA SER A 139 11.91 -30.25 -22.88
C SER A 139 11.15 -30.96 -24.02
N LEU A 140 10.54 -30.14 -24.89
CA LEU A 140 10.27 -30.34 -26.32
C LEU A 140 9.74 -31.70 -26.83
N LYS A 141 8.48 -31.72 -27.29
CA LYS A 141 8.11 -31.74 -28.74
C LYS A 141 6.85 -30.87 -28.93
N LEU A 142 6.70 -29.97 -29.91
CA LEU A 142 7.10 -29.90 -31.33
C LEU A 142 6.13 -30.64 -32.29
N THR A 143 5.07 -29.91 -32.66
CA THR A 143 4.60 -29.70 -34.05
C THR A 143 3.87 -30.83 -34.80
N GLU A 144 2.58 -30.54 -35.09
CA GLU A 144 1.80 -30.90 -36.30
C GLU A 144 1.12 -32.28 -36.53
N LYS A 145 0.05 -32.16 -37.34
CA LYS A 145 -0.46 -33.08 -38.40
C LYS A 145 -1.28 -34.34 -38.04
N LYS A 146 -2.58 -34.27 -38.40
CA LYS A 146 -3.34 -35.24 -39.26
C LYS A 146 -3.71 -36.61 -38.64
N VAL A 147 -4.69 -37.40 -39.14
CA VAL A 147 -5.93 -37.21 -39.97
C VAL A 147 -6.80 -38.49 -39.83
N LEU A 148 -8.14 -38.33 -39.76
CA LEU A 148 -9.26 -39.26 -40.10
C LEU A 148 -9.22 -40.79 -39.82
N LYS A 149 -10.45 -41.35 -39.76
CA LYS A 149 -10.84 -42.78 -39.71
C LYS A 149 -10.77 -43.42 -38.30
N GLY A 150 -11.71 -44.27 -37.91
CA GLY A 150 -12.97 -44.69 -38.58
C GLY A 150 -13.52 -46.00 -38.00
N ALA A 151 -14.74 -46.40 -38.42
CA ALA A 151 -15.52 -47.57 -37.96
C ALA A 151 -16.03 -47.45 -36.49
N ASN A 152 -17.34 -47.36 -36.25
CA ASN A 152 -18.40 -48.38 -36.30
C ASN A 152 -18.47 -49.25 -35.02
N LEU A 153 -19.59 -49.20 -34.29
CA LEU A 153 -20.67 -50.19 -34.44
C LEU A 153 -22.00 -49.66 -33.85
N TRP A 154 -23.11 -50.30 -34.23
CA TRP A 154 -24.46 -50.14 -33.65
C TRP A 154 -24.56 -51.03 -32.36
N VAL A 155 -25.55 -51.03 -31.48
CA VAL A 155 -27.03 -51.30 -31.52
C VAL A 155 -27.49 -51.08 -30.04
N GLU A 156 -28.65 -50.60 -29.54
CA GLU A 156 -30.02 -50.11 -29.90
C GLU A 156 -30.44 -49.19 -28.68
N ASP A 157 -31.58 -48.50 -28.51
CA ASP A 157 -32.81 -48.05 -29.23
C ASP A 157 -33.41 -46.87 -28.38
N GLY A 158 -34.64 -46.39 -28.63
CA GLY A 158 -35.56 -46.13 -27.50
C GLY A 158 -36.45 -44.87 -27.51
N GLN A 159 -37.49 -44.86 -28.35
CA GLN A 159 -38.82 -44.27 -28.08
C GLN A 159 -39.03 -42.72 -27.99
N ILE A 160 -39.51 -42.20 -29.13
CA ILE A 160 -40.46 -41.09 -29.42
C ILE A 160 -41.17 -40.25 -28.31
N GLY A 161 -41.49 -38.99 -28.68
CA GLY A 161 -42.66 -38.22 -28.20
C GLY A 161 -42.34 -36.75 -27.83
N ALA A 162 -43.03 -35.73 -28.36
CA ALA A 162 -44.00 -35.68 -29.47
C ALA A 162 -43.96 -34.28 -30.13
#